data_AF-A0A9E9MDF5-F1
#
_entry.id   AF-A0A9E9MDF5-F1
#
_cell.length_a   1.000
_cell.length_b   1.000
_cell.length_c   1.000
_cell.angle_alpha   90.00
_cell.angle_beta   90.00
_cell.angle_gamma   90.00
#
_symmetry.space_group_name_H-M   'P 1'
#
loop_
_entity.id
_entity.type
_entity.pdbx_description
1 polymer ?
#
loop_
_entity_poly.entity_id
_entity_poly.type
_entity_poly.pdbx_seq_one_letter_code
_entity_poly.pdbx_strand_id
1 'polypeptide(L)'
;MGTGPTGGTKALAATGGMLYAVDSLGALWRAPATRTTPSWVAMTTFTQDATVNAMAAYGDILFASTTDNRLLRSNNDFICESSAWAYIHHCNYSAGLAVVESILFVATTQNLLWKIDLYGLRQP
;
A
#
# COMPACT_ATOMS: atom_id res chain seq x y z
N MET A 1 17.49 -16.37 2.78
CA MET A 1 16.04 -16.08 2.87
C MET A 1 15.83 -15.16 4.05
N GLY A 2 15.10 -14.06 3.90
CA GLY A 2 14.77 -13.12 4.98
C GLY A 2 13.32 -13.26 5.45
N THR A 3 12.90 -12.46 6.44
CA THR A 3 11.51 -12.42 6.93
C THR A 3 10.85 -11.07 6.61
N GLY A 4 9.51 -11.06 6.55
CA GLY A 4 8.73 -9.83 6.60
C GLY A 4 8.75 -9.18 8.00
N PRO A 5 7.91 -8.16 8.23
CA PRO A 5 7.65 -7.61 9.55
C PRO A 5 7.16 -8.66 10.55
N THR A 6 7.34 -8.39 11.84
CA THR A 6 7.04 -9.32 12.95
C THR A 6 5.60 -9.84 12.95
N GLY A 7 4.63 -9.01 12.54
CA GLY A 7 3.22 -9.39 12.45
C GLY A 7 2.85 -10.21 11.21
N GLY A 8 3.80 -10.54 10.32
CA GLY A 8 3.55 -11.23 9.05
C GLY A 8 3.00 -10.29 7.97
N THR A 9 3.60 -10.28 6.77
CA THR A 9 3.22 -9.38 5.68
C THR A 9 1.87 -9.79 5.06
N LYS A 10 0.86 -8.89 5.11
CA LYS A 10 -0.40 -9.02 4.36
C LYS A 10 -0.33 -8.36 2.99
N ALA A 11 0.33 -7.20 2.91
CA ALA A 11 0.46 -6.44 1.69
C ALA A 11 1.87 -5.86 1.58
N LEU A 12 2.37 -5.71 0.36
CA LEU A 12 3.72 -5.23 0.06
C LEU A 12 3.68 -4.29 -1.15
N ALA A 13 4.39 -3.18 -1.05
CA ALA A 13 4.67 -2.29 -2.17
C ALA A 13 6.15 -1.86 -2.14
N ALA A 14 6.64 -1.36 -3.27
CA ALA A 14 7.99 -0.84 -3.40
C ALA A 14 7.97 0.49 -4.15
N THR A 15 8.70 1.47 -3.64
CA THR A 15 8.95 2.75 -4.31
C THR A 15 10.13 3.47 -3.67
N GLY A 16 10.77 4.40 -4.38
CA GLY A 16 11.82 5.25 -3.81
C GLY A 16 13.01 4.51 -3.19
N GLY A 17 13.32 3.29 -3.67
CA GLY A 17 14.37 2.44 -3.08
C GLY A 17 14.01 1.84 -1.71
N MET A 18 12.73 1.88 -1.33
CA MET A 18 12.18 1.32 -0.10
C MET A 18 11.15 0.23 -0.42
N LEU A 19 11.05 -0.73 0.49
CA LEU A 19 9.93 -1.65 0.63
C LEU A 19 9.00 -1.11 1.71
N TYR A 20 7.70 -1.22 1.47
CA TYR A 20 6.64 -0.90 2.43
C TYR A 20 5.74 -2.12 2.59
N ALA A 21 5.46 -2.50 3.82
CA ALA A 21 4.63 -3.64 4.13
C ALA A 21 3.59 -3.30 5.19
N VAL A 22 2.38 -3.82 5.04
CA VAL A 22 1.40 -3.85 6.13
C VAL A 22 1.37 -5.23 6.74
N ASP A 23 1.45 -5.30 8.06
CA ASP A 23 1.38 -6.55 8.80
C ASP A 23 -0.06 -7.01 9.11
N SER A 24 -0.21 -8.14 9.81
CA SER A 24 -1.54 -8.67 10.14
C SER A 24 -2.38 -7.78 11.07
N LEU A 25 -1.75 -6.89 11.84
CA LEU A 25 -2.41 -5.95 12.72
C LEU A 25 -2.71 -4.61 12.03
N GLY A 26 -2.26 -4.44 10.79
CA GLY A 26 -2.46 -3.21 10.02
C GLY A 26 -1.35 -2.19 10.21
N ALA A 27 -0.26 -2.51 10.91
CA ALA A 27 0.86 -1.59 11.07
C ALA A 27 1.66 -1.48 9.78
N LEU A 28 2.04 -0.24 9.42
CA LEU A 28 2.89 0.04 8.28
C LEU A 28 4.36 -0.08 8.69
N TRP A 29 5.13 -0.84 7.92
CA TRP A 29 6.56 -1.05 8.09
C TRP A 29 7.29 -0.61 6.83
N ARG A 30 8.53 -0.17 6.99
CA ARG A 30 9.43 0.14 5.88
C ARG A 30 10.78 -0.51 6.04
N ALA A 31 11.44 -0.80 4.93
CA ALA A 31 12.81 -1.26 4.90
C ALA A 31 13.50 -0.77 3.62
N PRO A 32 14.78 -0.38 3.66
CA PRO A 32 15.54 -0.14 2.44
C PRO A 32 15.55 -1.38 1.55
N ALA A 33 15.37 -1.20 0.25
CA ALA A 33 15.54 -2.27 -0.73
C ALA A 33 17.05 -2.59 -0.84
N THR A 34 17.45 -3.76 -0.38
CA THR A 34 18.85 -4.20 -0.40
C THR A 34 18.97 -5.60 -1.00
N ARG A 35 20.19 -5.99 -1.40
CA ARG A 35 20.49 -7.37 -1.82
C ARG A 35 20.58 -8.34 -0.63
N THR A 36 20.57 -7.81 0.59
CA THR A 36 20.61 -8.56 1.84
C THR A 36 19.23 -8.65 2.48
N THR A 37 19.10 -9.37 3.59
CA THR A 37 17.86 -9.42 4.35
C THR A 37 17.42 -8.00 4.75
N PRO A 38 16.18 -7.58 4.41
CA PRO A 38 15.67 -6.27 4.81
C PRO A 38 15.57 -6.13 6.33
N SER A 39 15.98 -4.97 6.85
CA SER A 39 15.75 -4.59 8.24
C SER A 39 14.49 -3.73 8.32
N TRP A 40 13.42 -4.30 8.86
CA TRP A 40 12.11 -3.64 8.94
C TRP A 40 12.02 -2.69 10.14
N VAL A 41 11.51 -1.50 9.89
CA VAL A 41 11.23 -0.47 10.90
C VAL A 41 9.76 -0.11 10.83
N ALA A 42 9.06 -0.18 11.96
CA ALA A 42 7.67 0.23 12.05
C ALA A 42 7.53 1.75 11.90
N MET A 43 6.55 2.19 11.11
CA MET A 43 6.13 3.59 11.04
C MET A 43 5.11 3.86 12.16
N THR A 44 5.61 4.04 13.39
CA THR A 44 4.79 4.11 14.62
C THR A 44 3.82 5.28 14.67
N THR A 45 4.05 6.33 13.87
CA THR A 45 3.15 7.49 13.75
C THR A 45 2.07 7.28 12.69
N PHE A 46 2.11 6.18 11.94
CA PHE A 46 1.14 5.86 10.91
C PHE A 46 -0.01 5.03 11.51
N THR A 47 -1.23 5.53 11.37
CA THR A 47 -2.43 4.89 11.92
C THR A 47 -2.66 3.52 11.29
N GLN A 48 -2.82 2.49 12.13
CA GLN A 48 -2.97 1.10 11.70
C GLN A 48 -4.33 0.88 11.03
N ASP A 49 -4.36 0.02 10.00
CA ASP A 49 -5.61 -0.48 9.43
C ASP A 49 -5.50 -1.98 9.09
N ALA A 50 -6.05 -2.82 9.95
CA ALA A 50 -5.99 -4.28 9.83
C ALA A 50 -6.77 -4.82 8.62
N THR A 51 -7.63 -4.01 8.00
CA THR A 51 -8.43 -4.40 6.84
C THR A 51 -7.63 -4.37 5.54
N VAL A 52 -6.46 -3.71 5.52
CA VAL A 52 -5.61 -3.67 4.32
C VAL A 52 -5.23 -5.08 3.85
N ASN A 53 -5.44 -5.37 2.57
CA ASN A 53 -5.23 -6.69 1.98
C ASN A 53 -4.35 -6.70 0.71
N ALA A 54 -4.20 -5.57 0.02
CA ALA A 54 -3.22 -5.43 -1.05
C ALA A 54 -2.70 -3.99 -1.10
N MET A 55 -1.51 -3.82 -1.66
CA MET A 55 -0.86 -2.52 -1.79
C MET A 55 -0.18 -2.38 -3.15
N ALA A 56 -0.11 -1.15 -3.62
CA ALA A 56 0.73 -0.73 -4.72
C ALA A 56 1.30 0.66 -4.42
N ALA A 57 2.25 1.12 -5.22
CA ALA A 57 2.82 2.46 -5.08
C ALA A 57 2.88 3.15 -6.45
N TYR A 58 2.79 4.48 -6.42
CA TYR A 58 3.01 5.33 -7.58
C TYR A 58 3.63 6.65 -7.15
N GLY A 59 4.88 6.90 -7.57
CA GLY A 59 5.70 7.94 -6.94
C GLY A 59 5.89 7.64 -5.45
N ASP A 60 5.82 8.65 -4.60
CA ASP A 60 5.91 8.51 -3.14
C ASP A 60 4.53 8.45 -2.46
N ILE A 61 3.56 7.85 -3.15
CA ILE A 61 2.21 7.61 -2.61
C ILE A 61 1.97 6.10 -2.55
N LEU A 62 1.53 5.63 -1.39
CA LEU A 62 1.04 4.26 -1.22
C LEU A 62 -0.45 4.23 -1.54
N PHE A 63 -0.88 3.20 -2.23
CA PHE A 63 -2.28 2.86 -2.43
C PHE A 63 -2.55 1.51 -1.80
N ALA A 64 -3.68 1.39 -1.10
CA ALA A 64 -4.06 0.17 -0.43
C ALA A 64 -5.53 -0.16 -0.70
N SER A 65 -5.83 -1.43 -0.89
CA SER A 65 -7.19 -1.94 -0.85
C SER A 65 -7.46 -2.53 0.52
N THR A 66 -8.73 -2.58 0.88
CA THR A 66 -9.17 -3.21 2.12
C THR A 66 -10.19 -4.31 1.87
N THR A 67 -10.32 -5.22 2.84
CA THR A 67 -11.34 -6.27 2.85
C THR A 67 -12.77 -5.74 2.92
N ASP A 68 -12.96 -4.50 3.39
CA ASP A 68 -14.25 -3.81 3.44
C ASP A 68 -14.50 -2.90 2.22
N ASN A 69 -13.85 -3.21 1.08
CA ASN A 69 -14.10 -2.60 -0.23
C ASN A 69 -13.68 -1.13 -0.38
N ARG A 70 -12.72 -0.66 0.43
CA ARG A 70 -12.17 0.70 0.33
C ARG A 70 -10.87 0.69 -0.48
N LEU A 71 -10.69 1.75 -1.27
CA LEU A 71 -9.42 2.16 -1.86
C LEU A 71 -8.92 3.35 -1.04
N LEU A 72 -7.72 3.18 -0.51
CA LEU A 72 -7.03 4.12 0.35
C LEU A 72 -5.77 4.63 -0.35
N ARG A 73 -5.33 5.83 0.02
CA ARG A 73 -3.98 6.34 -0.26
C ARG A 73 -3.31 6.81 1.02
N SER A 74 -1.98 6.92 1.03
CA SER A 74 -1.28 7.67 2.07
C SER A 74 -1.78 9.12 2.09
N ASN A 75 -1.97 9.71 3.28
CA ASN A 75 -2.61 11.02 3.42
C ASN A 75 -1.75 12.23 3.02
N ASN A 76 -0.50 12.02 2.60
CA ASN A 76 0.35 13.01 1.94
C ASN A 76 0.97 12.42 0.66
N ASP A 77 1.45 13.30 -0.21
CA ASP A 77 2.15 12.93 -1.45
C ASP A 77 3.55 12.31 -1.18
N PHE A 78 4.06 12.44 0.04
CA PHE A 78 5.27 11.77 0.52
C PHE A 78 4.95 10.79 1.65
N ILE A 79 5.32 9.52 1.47
CA ILE A 79 5.07 8.46 2.47
C ILE A 79 5.66 8.82 3.84
N CYS A 80 6.86 9.42 3.87
CA CYS A 80 7.53 9.77 5.12
C CYS A 80 6.85 10.89 5.91
N GLU A 81 5.99 11.67 5.26
CA GLU A 81 5.19 12.74 5.88
C GLU A 81 3.77 12.26 6.20
N SER A 82 3.40 11.05 5.76
CA SER A 82 2.08 10.50 5.98
C SER A 82 1.94 9.90 7.39
N SER A 83 0.75 10.07 7.97
CA SER A 83 0.38 9.59 9.32
C SER A 83 -0.88 8.74 9.33
N ALA A 84 -1.57 8.62 8.20
CA ALA A 84 -2.79 7.82 8.09
C ALA A 84 -3.08 7.43 6.64
N TRP A 85 -4.02 6.51 6.50
CA TRP A 85 -4.71 6.26 5.25
C TRP A 85 -5.82 7.30 5.03
N ALA A 86 -5.98 7.78 3.80
CA ALA A 86 -7.10 8.58 3.34
C ALA A 86 -7.96 7.76 2.37
N TYR A 87 -9.26 7.68 2.63
CA TYR A 87 -10.21 7.06 1.72
C TYR A 87 -10.37 7.90 0.45
N ILE A 88 -10.29 7.25 -0.71
CA ILE A 88 -10.43 7.94 -2.02
C ILE A 88 -11.49 7.33 -2.91
N HIS A 89 -11.80 6.04 -2.78
CA HIS A 89 -12.78 5.38 -3.64
C HIS A 89 -13.18 3.99 -3.10
N HIS A 90 -14.15 3.32 -3.74
CA HIS A 90 -14.33 1.88 -3.56
C HIS A 90 -13.27 1.08 -4.34
N CYS A 91 -12.99 -0.17 -3.95
CA CYS A 91 -11.96 -1.01 -4.57
C CYS A 91 -12.48 -2.33 -5.19
N ASN A 92 -13.79 -2.40 -5.46
CA ASN A 92 -14.47 -3.55 -6.08
C ASN A 92 -14.03 -4.93 -5.54
N TYR A 93 -13.83 -5.02 -4.22
CA TYR A 93 -13.29 -6.21 -3.53
C TYR A 93 -12.03 -6.76 -4.21
N SER A 94 -10.95 -5.99 -4.13
CA SER A 94 -9.64 -6.34 -4.69
C SER A 94 -9.07 -7.65 -4.11
N ALA A 95 -8.52 -8.48 -4.99
CA ALA A 95 -7.58 -9.55 -4.67
C ALA A 95 -6.11 -9.11 -4.89
N GLY A 96 -5.88 -8.07 -5.70
CA GLY A 96 -4.54 -7.54 -5.97
C GLY A 96 -4.59 -6.17 -6.65
N LEU A 97 -3.49 -5.42 -6.50
CA LEU A 97 -3.30 -4.09 -7.05
C LEU A 97 -2.00 -4.04 -7.87
N ALA A 98 -2.03 -3.32 -8.98
CA ALA A 98 -0.83 -2.99 -9.75
C ALA A 98 -0.97 -1.58 -10.33
N VAL A 99 0.11 -0.81 -10.36
CA VAL A 99 0.12 0.51 -10.99
C VAL A 99 1.14 0.55 -12.11
N VAL A 100 0.74 1.10 -13.25
CA VAL A 100 1.62 1.43 -14.37
C VAL A 100 1.11 2.70 -15.04
N GLU A 101 2.01 3.62 -15.40
CA GLU A 101 1.68 4.87 -16.11
C GLU A 101 0.49 5.63 -15.49
N SER A 102 0.54 5.89 -14.17
CA SER A 102 -0.54 6.54 -13.40
C SER A 102 -1.89 5.83 -13.37
N ILE A 103 -2.03 4.64 -13.94
CA ILE A 103 -3.27 3.86 -13.90
C ILE A 103 -3.13 2.77 -12.84
N LEU A 104 -4.01 2.80 -11.84
CA LEU A 104 -4.18 1.70 -10.90
C LEU A 104 -5.11 0.66 -11.52
N PHE A 105 -4.61 -0.56 -11.65
CA PHE A 105 -5.35 -1.74 -12.03
C PHE A 105 -5.68 -2.57 -10.79
N VAL A 106 -6.91 -3.06 -10.73
CA VAL A 106 -7.45 -3.85 -9.62
C VAL A 106 -7.98 -5.16 -10.16
N ALA A 107 -7.35 -6.26 -9.76
CA ALA A 107 -7.92 -7.58 -9.94
C ALA A 107 -8.94 -7.83 -8.83
N THR A 108 -10.20 -8.07 -9.18
CA THR A 108 -11.25 -8.31 -8.19
C THR A 108 -11.33 -9.79 -7.80
N THR A 109 -11.97 -10.07 -6.67
CA THR A 109 -12.29 -11.46 -6.24
C THR A 109 -13.21 -12.20 -7.21
N GLN A 110 -13.85 -11.50 -8.15
CA GLN A 110 -14.72 -12.06 -9.19
C GLN A 110 -13.98 -12.25 -10.53
N ASN A 111 -12.65 -12.15 -10.55
CA ASN A 111 -11.83 -12.25 -11.76
C ASN A 111 -12.19 -11.19 -12.83
N LEU A 112 -12.54 -9.98 -12.38
CA LEU A 112 -12.71 -8.81 -13.23
C LEU A 112 -11.53 -7.86 -13.06
N LEU A 113 -11.27 -7.05 -14.10
CA LEU A 113 -10.26 -6.01 -14.06
C LEU A 113 -10.95 -4.64 -14.05
N TRP A 114 -10.77 -3.90 -12.95
CA TRP A 114 -11.18 -2.51 -12.82
C TRP A 114 -9.95 -1.60 -12.86
N LYS A 115 -10.11 -0.35 -13.32
CA LYS A 115 -9.03 0.62 -13.36
C LYS A 115 -9.49 2.03 -12.97
N ILE A 116 -8.57 2.80 -12.41
CA ILE A 116 -8.75 4.22 -12.08
C ILE A 116 -7.47 4.99 -12.43
N ASP A 117 -7.65 6.20 -12.97
CA ASP A 117 -6.54 7.13 -13.21
C ASP A 117 -6.17 7.85 -11.92
N LEU A 118 -4.90 7.74 -11.52
CA LEU A 118 -4.35 8.34 -10.31
C LEU A 118 -3.84 9.76 -10.53
N TYR A 119 -3.71 10.24 -11.77
CA TYR A 119 -3.13 11.55 -12.06
C TYR A 119 -3.88 12.68 -11.34
N GLY A 120 -5.22 12.60 -11.29
CA GLY A 120 -6.08 13.57 -10.60
C GLY A 120 -6.19 13.40 -9.08
N LEU A 121 -5.53 12.39 -8.49
CA LEU A 121 -5.63 12.07 -7.06
C LEU A 121 -4.43 12.56 -6.23
N ARG A 122 -3.44 13.20 -6.87
CA ARG A 122 -2.34 13.89 -6.18
C ARG A 122 -2.90 15.10 -5.45
N GLN A 123 -2.60 15.21 -4.16
CA GLN A 123 -3.00 16.37 -3.35
C GLN A 123 -1.73 16.90 -2.69
N PRO A 124 -1.22 18.05 -3.14
CA PRO A 124 0.00 18.64 -2.57
C PRO A 124 -0.16 18.99 -1.10
#